data_AF-A0A832VMF4-F1
#
_entry.id   AF-A0A832VMF4-F1
#
_cell.length_a   1.000
_cell.length_b   1.000
_cell.length_c   1.000
_cell.angle_alpha   90.00
_cell.angle_beta   90.00
_cell.angle_gamma   90.00
#
_symmetry.space_group_name_H-M   'P 1'
#
loop_
_entity.id
_entity.type
_entity.pdbx_description
1 polymer ?
#
loop_
_entity_poly.entity_id
_entity_poly.type
_entity_poly.pdbx_seq_one_letter_code
_entity_poly.pdbx_strand_id
1 'polypeptide(L)' 'IEEIMDAVTIPVMAKCRIGHVYEARVLEETNVDMIDESEVLTPADESHHIWKWD' A
#
# COMPACT_ATOMS: atom_id res chain seq x y z
N ILE A 1 4.44 -0.82 -10.49
CA ILE A 1 3.36 0.11 -10.11
C ILE A 1 3.49 1.39 -10.92
N GLU A 2 4.69 1.97 -10.97
CA GLU A 2 5.06 3.10 -11.83
C GLU A 2 4.55 2.97 -13.28
N GLU A 3 4.77 1.83 -13.96
CA GLU A 3 4.27 1.63 -15.33
C GLU A 3 2.74 1.79 -15.47
N ILE A 4 1.96 1.40 -14.45
CA ILE A 4 0.51 1.54 -14.45
C ILE A 4 0.14 3.00 -14.20
N MET A 5 0.83 3.66 -13.28
CA MET A 5 0.64 5.08 -12.98
C MET A 5 0.95 5.96 -14.19
N ASP A 6 1.98 5.62 -14.98
CA ASP A 6 2.32 6.34 -16.21
C ASP A 6 1.31 6.09 -17.35
N ALA A 7 0.62 4.94 -17.32
CA ALA A 7 -0.31 4.54 -18.37
C ALA A 7 -1.72 5.13 -18.22
N VAL A 8 -2.11 5.57 -17.02
CA VAL A 8 -3.48 6.02 -16.74
C VAL A 8 -3.52 7.37 -16.05
N THR A 9 -4.64 8.08 -16.19
CA THR A 9 -4.88 9.39 -15.56
C THR A 9 -5.84 9.32 -14.38
N ILE A 10 -6.39 8.14 -14.09
CA ILE A 10 -7.26 7.90 -12.93
C ILE A 10 -6.41 7.58 -11.69
N PRO A 11 -6.92 7.83 -10.47
CA PRO A 11 -6.22 7.47 -9.25
C PRO A 11 -5.85 5.98 -9.20
N VAL A 12 -4.61 5.70 -8.82
CA VAL A 12 -4.05 4.35 -8.70
C VAL A 12 -3.90 3.99 -7.23
N MET A 13 -4.42 2.83 -6.87
CA MET A 13 -4.26 2.26 -5.54
C MET A 13 -3.32 1.06 -5.59
N ALA A 14 -2.53 0.88 -4.52
CA ALA A 14 -1.67 -0.28 -4.37
C ALA A 14 -1.94 -0.99 -3.03
N LYS A 15 -1.80 -2.31 -3.03
CA LYS A 15 -2.02 -3.13 -1.83
C LYS A 15 -0.72 -3.33 -1.06
N CYS A 16 -0.80 -3.32 0.27
CA CYS A 16 0.25 -3.77 1.18
C CYS A 16 -0.28 -4.85 2.12
N ARG A 17 0.63 -5.66 2.69
CA ARG A 17 0.27 -6.69 3.67
C ARG A 17 -0.15 -6.07 5.00
N ILE A 18 -1.07 -6.74 5.71
CA ILE A 18 -1.48 -6.35 7.06
C ILE A 18 -0.25 -6.27 7.97
N GLY A 19 -0.10 -5.12 8.64
CA GLY A 19 0.97 -4.82 9.58
C GLY A 19 2.33 -4.50 8.94
N HIS A 20 2.48 -4.51 7.62
CA HIS A 20 3.76 -4.32 6.95
C HIS A 20 4.12 -2.85 6.67
N VAL A 21 4.55 -2.13 7.71
CA VAL A 21 4.86 -0.69 7.65
C VAL A 21 5.82 -0.33 6.50
N TYR A 22 6.87 -1.11 6.27
CA TYR A 22 7.84 -0.81 5.20
C TYR A 22 7.28 -0.96 3.79
N GLU A 23 6.26 -1.80 3.58
CA GLU A 23 5.63 -1.90 2.25
C GLU A 23 4.79 -0.65 2.01
N ALA A 24 4.03 -0.21 3.02
CA ALA A 24 3.28 1.03 2.94
C ALA A 24 4.21 2.25 2.70
N ARG A 25 5.35 2.34 3.39
CA ARG A 25 6.32 3.42 3.16
C ARG A 25 6.92 3.41 1.76
N VAL A 26 7.25 2.23 1.21
CA VAL A 26 7.73 2.14 -0.19
C VAL A 26 6.64 2.60 -1.16
N LEU A 27 5.39 2.20 -0.94
CA LEU A 27 4.27 2.64 -1.78
C LEU A 27 4.01 4.16 -1.67
N GLU A 28 4.14 4.72 -0.48
CA GLU A 28 4.04 6.16 -0.22
C GLU A 28 5.11 6.93 -1.02
N GLU A 29 6.37 6.49 -1.00
CA GLU A 29 7.45 7.10 -1.79
C GLU A 29 7.23 7.00 -3.31
N THR A 30 6.51 5.99 -3.78
CA THR A 30 6.12 5.88 -5.20
C THR A 30 4.97 6.81 -5.60
N ASN A 31 4.39 7.57 -4.65
CA ASN A 31 3.26 8.50 -4.86
C ASN A 31 1.97 7.85 -5.39
N VAL A 32 1.62 6.67 -4.89
CA VAL A 32 0.28 6.10 -5.15
C VAL A 32 -0.79 6.94 -4.46
N ASP A 33 -1.98 7.07 -5.06
CA ASP A 33 -3.05 7.89 -4.52
C ASP A 33 -3.67 7.31 -3.24
N MET A 34 -3.62 5.98 -3.08
CA MET A 34 -4.09 5.29 -1.89
C MET A 34 -3.35 3.97 -1.66
N ILE A 35 -3.09 3.69 -0.39
CA ILE A 35 -2.54 2.41 0.07
C ILE A 35 -3.67 1.60 0.72
N ASP A 36 -3.85 0.39 0.23
CA ASP A 36 -4.83 -0.57 0.74
C ASP A 36 -4.14 -1.68 1.53
N GLU A 37 -4.25 -1.63 2.85
CA GLU A 37 -3.78 -2.71 3.72
C GLU A 37 -4.78 -3.87 3.68
N SER A 38 -4.45 -4.90 2.90
CA SER A 38 -5.43 -5.89 2.45
C SER A 38 -5.16 -7.29 2.99
N GLU A 39 -6.21 -7.91 3.53
CA GLU A 39 -6.28 -9.31 3.97
C GLU A 39 -6.21 -10.32 2.83
N VAL A 40 -6.37 -9.86 1.58
CA VAL A 40 -6.16 -10.67 0.38
C VAL A 40 -4.69 -11.07 0.22
N LEU A 41 -3.78 -10.26 0.77
CA LEU A 41 -2.36 -10.59 0.85
C LEU A 41 -2.05 -11.32 2.16
N THR A 42 -1.04 -12.19 2.14
CA THR A 42 -0.59 -12.89 3.35
C THR A 42 -0.17 -11.88 4.43
N PRO A 43 -0.77 -11.89 5.64
CA PRO A 43 -0.42 -10.96 6.71
C PRO A 43 1.07 -11.01 7.04
N ALA A 44 1.67 -9.85 7.33
CA ALA A 44 3.04 -9.76 7.82
C ALA A 44 3.09 -9.70 9.36
N ASP A 45 2.08 -9.08 9.96
CA ASP A 45 1.81 -9.13 11.40
C ASP A 45 0.35 -9.63 11.58
N GLU A 46 0.17 -10.67 12.39
CA GLU A 46 -1.16 -11.24 12.68
C GLU A 46 -1.88 -10.51 13.82
N SER A 47 -1.17 -9.69 14.58
CA SER A 47 -1.67 -9.03 15.79
C SER A 47 -1.97 -7.55 15.58
N HIS A 48 -1.26 -6.87 14.67
CA HIS A 48 -1.37 -5.42 14.49
C HIS A 48 -1.52 -5.01 13.03
N HIS A 49 -2.33 -3.98 12.83
CA HIS A 49 -2.39 -3.21 11.59
C HIS A 49 -1.37 -2.07 11.62
N ILE A 50 -1.07 -1.53 10.45
CA ILE A 50 -0.26 -0.31 10.31
C ILE A 50 -1.00 0.86 10.97
N TRP A 51 -0.26 1.73 11.67
CA TRP A 51 -0.80 3.00 12.15
C TRP A 51 -0.92 4.00 10.98
N LYS A 52 -2.16 4.34 10.57
CA LYS A 52 -2.46 5.09 9.34
C LYS A 52 -2.66 6.60 9.54
N TRP A 53 -2.51 7.09 10.77
CA TRP A 53 -2.86 8.46 11.16
C TRP A 53 -1.64 9.33 11.45
N ASP A 54 -0.44 8.84 11.12
CA ASP A 54 0.80 9.62 11.17
C ASP A 54 1.01 10.41 9.87
#